data_AF-A0A925Z366-F1
#
_entry.id   AF-A0A925Z366-F1
#
_cell.length_a   1.000
_cell.length_b   1.000
_cell.length_c   1.000
_cell.angle_alpha   90.00
_cell.angle_beta   90.00
_cell.angle_gamma   90.00
#
_symmetry.space_group_name_H-M   'P 1'
#
loop_
_entity.id
_entity.type
_entity.pdbx_description
1 polymer ?
#
loop_
_entity_poly.entity_id
_entity_poly.type
_entity_poly.pdbx_seq_one_letter_code
_entity_poly.pdbx_strand_id
1 'polypeptide(L)'
;MAVKPDFYLWSTEGYDMASPRMCWRLAEFHCEKGKQFLQVKVDPTINGQKYMGVTEDIGEVFIASRYKGVDIFTIKKWPVSVYLTCLKAGFEPHNSILASN
;
A
#
# COMPACT_ATOMS: atom_id res chain seq x y z
N MET A 1 24.08 5.73 4.25
CA MET A 1 23.18 6.15 5.37
C MET A 1 21.82 5.50 5.11
N ALA A 2 21.28 4.72 6.04
CA ALA A 2 19.95 4.12 5.88
C ALA A 2 18.89 5.21 6.02
N VAL A 3 17.98 5.32 5.05
CA VAL A 3 16.88 6.29 5.09
C VAL A 3 15.86 5.82 6.13
N LYS A 4 15.53 6.69 7.10
CA LYS A 4 14.54 6.39 8.13
C LYS A 4 13.17 6.11 7.49
N PRO A 5 12.46 5.03 7.88
CA PRO A 5 11.11 4.77 7.38
C PRO A 5 10.11 5.79 7.91
N ASP A 6 9.10 6.11 7.08
CA ASP A 6 8.00 7.01 7.44
C ASP A 6 7.02 6.32 8.38
N PHE A 7 6.77 5.03 8.15
CA PHE A 7 5.93 4.18 8.99
C PHE A 7 6.26 2.70 8.79
N TYR A 8 5.61 1.85 9.60
CA TYR A 8 5.73 0.40 9.50
C TYR A 8 4.38 -0.21 9.13
N LEU A 9 4.41 -1.19 8.22
CA LEU A 9 3.25 -1.96 7.82
C LEU A 9 3.35 -3.36 8.43
N TRP A 10 2.25 -3.82 9.02
CA TRP A 10 2.12 -5.18 9.53
C TRP A 10 0.76 -5.75 9.16
N SER A 11 0.70 -7.05 8.86
CA SER A 11 -0.54 -7.78 8.60
C SER A 11 -0.83 -8.75 9.74
N THR A 12 -2.08 -8.79 10.17
CA THR A 12 -2.59 -9.86 11.05
C THR A 12 -2.92 -11.13 10.27
N GLU A 13 -2.93 -11.07 8.93
CA GLU A 13 -3.25 -12.18 8.04
C GLU A 13 -1.96 -12.79 7.47
N GLY A 14 -1.65 -14.02 7.91
CA GLY A 14 -0.57 -14.87 7.39
C GLY A 14 0.77 -14.75 8.13
N TYR A 15 1.37 -15.90 8.46
CA TYR A 15 2.68 -16.00 9.13
C TYR A 15 3.80 -15.25 8.40
N ASP A 16 3.78 -15.19 7.06
CA ASP A 16 4.85 -14.57 6.25
C ASP A 16 4.76 -13.03 6.17
N MET A 17 3.71 -12.44 6.73
CA MET A 17 3.61 -11.01 6.96
C MET A 17 3.63 -10.67 8.45
N ALA A 18 4.05 -11.59 9.32
CA ALA A 18 4.14 -11.36 10.76
C ALA A 18 5.24 -10.35 11.14
N SER A 19 6.27 -10.21 10.30
CA SER A 19 7.32 -9.22 10.52
C SER A 19 6.94 -7.86 9.94
N PRO A 20 7.12 -6.76 10.70
CA PRO A 20 6.82 -5.42 10.21
C PRO A 20 7.72 -5.04 9.03
N ARG A 21 7.13 -4.37 8.04
CA ARG A 21 7.81 -3.85 6.85
C ARG A 21 8.02 -2.36 7.01
N MET A 22 9.24 -1.91 6.77
CA MET A 22 9.57 -0.49 6.67
C MET A 22 8.89 0.09 5.42
N CYS A 23 8.28 1.26 5.56
CA CYS A 23 7.60 1.92 4.46
C CYS A 23 8.14 3.34 4.26
N TRP A 24 8.35 3.71 3.01
CA TRP A 24 8.70 5.07 2.59
C TRP A 24 7.68 5.56 1.58
N ARG A 25 7.15 6.77 1.80
CA ARG A 25 6.19 7.40 0.91
C ARG A 25 6.87 7.80 -0.39
N LEU A 26 6.27 7.43 -1.51
CA LEU A 26 6.76 7.79 -2.84
C LEU A 26 5.90 8.86 -3.48
N ALA A 27 4.58 8.64 -3.52
CA ALA A 27 3.65 9.54 -4.19
C ALA A 27 2.22 9.42 -3.66
N GLU A 28 1.47 10.50 -3.80
CA GLU A 28 0.08 10.63 -3.37
C GLU A 28 -0.84 10.71 -4.58
N PHE A 29 -1.88 9.88 -4.60
CA PHE A 29 -2.83 9.81 -5.71
C PHE A 29 -4.24 10.08 -5.21
N HIS A 30 -4.92 10.97 -5.91
CA HIS A 30 -6.32 11.29 -5.68
C HIS A 30 -7.12 10.72 -6.84
N CYS A 31 -8.08 9.84 -6.55
CA CYS A 31 -9.02 9.34 -7.53
C CYS A 31 -10.36 10.05 -7.43
N GLU A 32 -11.13 9.95 -8.51
CA GLU A 32 -12.53 10.39 -8.52
C GLU A 32 -13.32 9.75 -7.37
N LYS A 33 -14.34 10.47 -6.87
CA LYS A 33 -15.17 10.09 -5.71
C LYS A 33 -14.46 10.14 -4.36
N GLY A 34 -13.34 10.84 -4.26
CA GLY A 34 -12.66 11.14 -2.98
C GLY A 34 -11.87 9.95 -2.42
N LYS A 35 -11.50 8.98 -3.27
CA LYS A 35 -10.59 7.90 -2.88
C LYS A 35 -9.15 8.40 -2.93
N GLN A 36 -8.38 8.03 -1.93
CA GLN A 36 -6.97 8.41 -1.80
C GLN A 36 -6.11 7.15 -1.78
N PHE A 37 -5.02 7.18 -2.52
CA PHE A 37 -4.02 6.12 -2.55
C PHE A 37 -2.65 6.71 -2.28
N LEU A 38 -1.88 6.05 -1.42
CA LEU A 38 -0.50 6.40 -1.14
C LEU A 38 0.40 5.31 -1.69
N GLN A 39 1.22 5.64 -2.68
CA GLN A 39 2.26 4.74 -3.17
C GLN A 39 3.42 4.75 -2.18
N VAL A 40 3.83 3.56 -1.76
CA VAL A 40 4.90 3.38 -0.80
C VAL A 40 5.86 2.29 -1.25
N LYS A 41 7.14 2.53 -1.01
CA LYS A 41 8.17 1.51 -1.07
C LYS A 41 8.12 0.69 0.21
N VAL A 42 8.29 -0.62 0.11
CA VAL A 42 8.29 -1.56 1.26
C VAL A 42 9.57 -2.37 1.31
N ASP A 43 10.07 -2.60 2.53
CA ASP A 43 11.20 -3.50 2.80
C ASP A 43 10.97 -4.26 4.12
N PRO A 44 11.02 -5.60 4.16
CA PRO A 44 11.26 -6.50 3.02
C PRO A 44 10.18 -6.41 1.92
N THR A 45 10.48 -6.95 0.74
CA THR A 45 9.51 -7.07 -0.37
C THR A 45 8.40 -8.07 -0.05
N ILE A 46 7.20 -7.82 -0.58
CA ILE A 46 6.04 -8.70 -0.39
C ILE A 46 6.07 -9.78 -1.47
N ASN A 47 5.83 -11.04 -1.11
CA ASN A 47 5.72 -12.12 -2.09
C ASN A 47 4.51 -11.85 -3.01
N GLY A 48 4.79 -11.41 -4.23
CA GLY A 48 3.75 -10.99 -5.15
C GLY A 48 2.88 -12.15 -5.64
N GLN A 49 3.46 -13.35 -5.73
CA GLN A 49 2.73 -14.52 -6.23
C GLN A 49 1.65 -14.95 -5.24
N LYS A 50 1.99 -14.96 -3.96
CA LYS A 50 1.10 -15.37 -2.88
C LYS A 50 -0.02 -14.36 -2.64
N TYR A 51 0.29 -13.07 -2.67
CA TYR A 51 -0.65 -12.04 -2.18
C TYR A 51 -1.33 -11.23 -3.29
N MET A 52 -0.74 -11.15 -4.48
CA MET A 52 -1.23 -10.29 -5.56
C MET A 52 -1.32 -11.00 -6.92
N GLY A 53 -0.93 -12.27 -6.99
CA GLY A 53 -0.91 -13.08 -8.22
C GLY A 53 0.06 -12.55 -9.28
N VAL A 54 1.15 -11.90 -8.89
CA VAL A 54 2.23 -11.46 -9.79
C VAL A 54 3.49 -12.29 -9.54
N THR A 55 4.27 -12.57 -10.57
CA THR A 55 5.43 -13.48 -10.45
C THR A 55 6.62 -12.89 -9.69
N GLU A 56 6.65 -11.57 -9.56
CA GLU A 56 7.76 -10.84 -8.97
C GLU A 56 7.47 -10.45 -7.52
N ASP A 57 8.53 -10.33 -6.72
CA ASP A 57 8.43 -9.74 -5.39
C ASP A 57 8.15 -8.24 -5.49
N ILE A 58 7.25 -7.78 -4.64
CA ILE A 58 6.70 -6.44 -4.71
C ILE A 58 7.42 -5.54 -3.72
N GLY A 59 8.25 -4.65 -4.25
CA GLY A 59 8.91 -3.59 -3.47
C GLY A 59 8.12 -2.29 -3.38
N GLU A 60 7.06 -2.13 -4.17
CA GLU A 60 6.22 -0.93 -4.20
C GLU A 60 4.74 -1.27 -4.25
N VAL A 61 3.97 -0.62 -3.39
CA VAL A 61 2.54 -0.92 -3.19
C VAL A 61 1.76 0.37 -3.07
N PHE A 62 0.47 0.30 -3.39
CA PHE A 62 -0.50 1.35 -3.12
C PHE A 62 -1.28 0.97 -1.88
N ILE A 63 -1.38 1.89 -0.92
CA ILE A 63 -2.22 1.73 0.25
C ILE A 63 -3.39 2.71 0.22
N ALA A 64 -4.55 2.24 0.67
CA ALA A 64 -5.75 3.07 0.83
C ALA A 64 -6.35 2.86 2.22
N SER A 65 -6.99 3.89 2.78
CA SER A 65 -7.63 3.76 4.09
C SER A 65 -8.83 2.79 4.02
N ARG A 66 -8.95 1.90 5.03
CA ARG A 66 -10.07 0.96 5.10
C ARG A 66 -11.40 1.64 5.44
N TYR A 67 -11.34 2.73 6.21
CA TYR A 67 -12.51 3.42 6.74
C TYR A 67 -12.77 4.74 6.02
N LYS A 68 -14.05 5.01 5.71
CA LYS A 68 -14.47 6.25 5.04
C LYS A 68 -14.14 7.47 5.91
N GLY A 69 -13.58 8.50 5.30
CA GLY A 69 -13.23 9.75 5.98
C GLY A 69 -11.88 9.74 6.71
N VAL A 70 -11.12 8.64 6.63
CA VAL A 70 -9.73 8.61 7.09
C VAL A 70 -8.82 9.05 5.95
N ASP A 71 -8.15 10.18 6.16
CA ASP A 71 -7.11 10.69 5.26
C ASP A 71 -5.82 9.87 5.41
N ILE A 72 -5.41 9.21 4.33
CA ILE A 72 -4.22 8.35 4.33
C ILE A 72 -2.91 9.16 4.23
N PHE A 73 -2.98 10.40 3.74
CA PHE A 73 -1.82 11.29 3.65
C PHE A 73 -1.47 11.85 5.04
N THR A 74 -2.50 12.18 5.82
CA THR A 74 -2.37 12.73 7.16
C THR A 74 -2.89 11.77 8.24
N ILE A 75 -2.16 10.68 8.47
CA ILE A 75 -2.49 9.73 9.55
C ILE A 75 -2.30 10.39 10.91
N LYS A 76 -3.40 10.73 11.60
CA LYS A 76 -3.39 11.39 12.92
C LYS A 76 -3.42 10.43 14.11
N LYS A 77 -3.75 9.15 13.88
CA LYS A 77 -3.88 8.12 14.92
C LYS A 77 -3.36 6.80 14.39
N TRP A 78 -2.66 6.05 15.22
CA TRP A 78 -2.12 4.72 14.91
C TRP A 78 -2.68 3.68 15.89
N PRO A 79 -2.87 2.41 15.48
CA PRO A 79 -2.72 1.89 14.12
C PRO A 79 -3.86 2.31 13.18
N VAL A 80 -3.62 2.30 11.87
CA VAL A 80 -4.66 2.48 10.84
C VAL A 80 -4.77 1.23 9.99
N SER A 81 -5.97 0.69 9.87
CA SER A 81 -6.26 -0.40 8.95
C SER A 81 -6.27 0.13 7.51
N VAL A 82 -5.46 -0.49 6.65
CA VAL A 82 -5.33 -0.12 5.24
C VAL A 82 -5.60 -1.32 4.34
N TYR A 83 -6.07 -1.04 3.13
CA TYR A 83 -5.99 -1.98 2.02
C TYR A 83 -4.66 -1.78 1.31
N LEU A 84 -4.13 -2.86 0.75
CA LEU A 84 -2.87 -2.85 0.00
C LEU A 84 -3.10 -3.52 -1.36
N THR A 85 -2.55 -2.92 -2.41
CA THR A 85 -2.55 -3.48 -3.76
C THR A 85 -1.23 -3.16 -4.46
N CYS A 86 -0.89 -3.90 -5.50
CA CYS A 86 0.22 -3.56 -6.39
C CYS A 86 -0.28 -3.12 -7.76
N LEU A 87 0.54 -2.34 -8.44
CA LEU A 87 0.25 -1.93 -9.81
C LEU A 87 0.67 -3.07 -10.74
N LYS A 88 -0.28 -3.66 -11.47
CA LYS A 88 0.05 -4.63 -12.52
C LYS A 88 0.69 -3.88 -13.69
N ALA A 89 1.72 -4.45 -14.30
CA ALA A 89 2.37 -3.87 -15.47
C ALA A 89 1.32 -3.46 -16.51
N GLY A 90 1.33 -2.18 -16.92
CA GLY A 90 0.37 -1.58 -17.87
C GLY A 90 -0.80 -0.79 -17.26
N PHE A 91 -0.83 -0.57 -15.94
CA PHE A 91 -1.87 0.24 -15.29
C PHE A 91 -1.47 1.72 -15.20
N GLU A 92 -2.10 2.57 -16.00
CA GLU A 92 -2.00 4.03 -15.88
C GLU A 92 -3.03 4.54 -14.85
N PRO A 93 -2.59 5.09 -13.70
CA PRO A 93 -3.48 5.52 -12.62
C PRO A 93 -4.38 6.71 -12.98
N HIS A 94 -4.17 7.33 -14.14
CA HIS A 94 -4.93 8.51 -14.56
C HIS A 94 -6.35 8.22 -15.07
N ASN A 95 -6.77 6.96 -15.31
CA ASN A 95 -8.07 6.68 -15.93
C ASN A 95 -8.80 5.41 -15.47
N SER A 96 -8.31 4.72 -14.45
CA SER A 96 -8.78 3.36 -14.14
C SER A 96 -9.49 3.32 -12.79
N ILE A 97 -10.81 3.21 -12.86
CA ILE A 97 -11.70 2.96 -11.73
C ILE A 97 -11.28 1.64 -11.07
N LEU A 98 -10.62 1.71 -9.92
CA LEU A 98 -10.38 0.54 -9.07
C LEU A 98 -11.70 0.16 -8.39
N ALA A 99 -12.45 -0.73 -9.06
CA ALA A 99 -13.46 -1.57 -8.45
C ALA A 99 -12.78 -2.86 -7.98
N SER A 100 -12.75 -3.10 -6.67
CA SER A 100 -12.60 -4.48 -6.16
C SER A 100 -13.98 -4.96 -5.75
N ASN A 101 -14.29 -6.20 -6.15
CA ASN A 101 -15.42 -6.97 -5.61
C ASN A 101 -15.14 -7.35 -4.16
#